data_AF-T1EKB8-F1
#
_entry.id   AF-T1EKB8-F1
#
_cell.length_a   1.000
_cell.length_b   1.000
_cell.length_c   1.000
_cell.angle_alpha   90.00
_cell.angle_beta   90.00
_cell.angle_gamma   90.00
#
_symmetry.space_group_name_H-M   'P 1'
#
loop_
_entity.id
_entity.type
_entity.pdbx_description
1 polymer ?
#
loop_
_entity_poly.entity_id
_entity_poly.type
_entity_poly.pdbx_seq_one_letter_code
_entity_poly.pdbx_strand_id
1 'polypeptide(L)' 'IWLIGLFPLSGSWAGGLGQLPAVQLGLDDVNNDPNILPEYELMMTMHDTQV' A
#
# COMPACT_ATOMS: atom_id res chain seq x y z
N ILE A 1 -4.87 -10.59 -5.37
CA ILE A 1 -5.69 -9.44 -5.84
C ILE A 1 -4.78 -8.23 -5.93
N TRP A 2 -4.85 -7.47 -7.02
CA TRP A 2 -3.97 -6.33 -7.24
C TRP A 2 -4.65 -5.01 -6.89
N LEU A 3 -3.91 -4.16 -6.17
CA LEU A 3 -4.27 -2.79 -5.83
C LEU A 3 -3.30 -1.82 -6.53
N ILE A 4 -3.79 -0.65 -6.89
CA ILE A 4 -2.96 0.47 -7.36
C ILE A 4 -2.84 1.47 -6.21
N GLY A 5 -1.61 1.78 -5.81
CA GLY A 5 -1.30 2.78 -4.82
C GLY A 5 -0.67 4.02 -5.47
N LEU A 6 -1.36 5.16 -5.37
CA LEU A 6 -0.85 6.45 -5.83
C LEU A 6 -0.44 7.29 -4.63
N PHE A 7 0.85 7.60 -4.51
CA PHE A 7 1.39 8.30 -3.35
C PHE A 7 2.13 9.57 -3.79
N PRO A 8 1.85 10.74 -3.20
CA PRO A 8 2.69 11.92 -3.42
C PRO A 8 3.94 11.82 -2.53
N LEU A 9 5.11 11.52 -3.10
CA LEU A 9 6.36 11.41 -2.33
C LEU A 9 7.13 12.75 -2.25
N SER A 10 6.65 13.76 -2.97
CA SER A 10 7.20 15.12 -2.95
C SER A 10 6.08 16.17 -3.15
N GLY A 11 6.45 17.42 -3.44
CA GLY A 11 5.49 18.51 -3.67
C GLY A 11 5.01 19.21 -2.40
N SER A 12 3.94 20.01 -2.52
CA SER A 12 3.40 20.82 -1.41
C SER A 12 2.87 19.98 -0.25
N TRP A 13 2.54 18.71 -0.50
CA TRP A 13 2.17 17.74 0.52
C TRP A 13 2.74 16.37 0.19
N ALA A 14 3.92 16.08 0.74
CA ALA A 14 4.60 14.78 0.62
C ALA A 14 4.01 13.73 1.59
N GLY A 15 2.68 13.57 1.61
CA GLY A 15 1.98 12.66 2.52
C GLY A 15 2.35 11.18 2.30
N GLY A 16 2.72 10.82 1.07
CA GLY A 16 3.08 9.46 0.69
C GLY A 16 4.25 8.89 1.46
N LEU A 17 5.16 9.73 1.97
CA LEU A 17 6.30 9.31 2.80
C LEU A 17 5.86 8.57 4.07
N GLY A 18 4.74 8.97 4.67
CA GLY A 18 4.17 8.29 5.84
C GLY A 18 3.10 7.26 5.48
N GLN A 19 2.33 7.51 4.43
CA GLN A 19 1.20 6.65 4.05
C GLN A 19 1.64 5.34 3.40
N LEU A 20 2.69 5.36 2.58
CA LEU A 20 3.22 4.16 1.91
C LEU A 20 3.65 3.06 2.90
N PRO A 21 4.52 3.34 3.91
CA PRO A 21 4.89 2.31 4.89
C PRO A 21 3.69 1.85 5.73
N ALA A 22 2.73 2.73 6.03
CA ALA A 22 1.52 2.35 6.75
C ALA A 22 0.64 1.36 5.96
N VAL A 23 0.48 1.59 4.65
CA VAL A 23 -0.24 0.65 3.77
C VAL A 23 0.51 -0.66 3.64
N GLN A 24 1.85 -0.64 3.55
CA GLN A 24 2.64 -1.86 3.49
C GLN A 24 2.45 -2.73 4.75
N LEU A 25 2.50 -2.11 5.94
CA LEU A 25 2.22 -2.81 7.19
C LEU A 25 0.79 -3.39 7.21
N GLY A 26 -0.20 -2.65 6.74
CA GLY A 26 -1.58 -3.15 6.67
C GLY A 26 -1.75 -4.32 5.70
N LEU A 27 -1.03 -4.32 4.57
CA LEU A 27 -1.02 -5.45 3.63
C LEU A 27 -0.39 -6.69 4.27
N ASP A 28 0.72 -6.51 4.96
CA ASP A 28 1.40 -7.60 5.66
C ASP A 28 0.50 -8.19 6.76
N ASP A 29 -0.17 -7.35 7.55
CA ASP A 29 -1.10 -7.79 8.59
C ASP A 29 -2.27 -8.60 8.00
N VAL A 30 -2.89 -8.10 6.91
CA VAL A 30 -4.02 -8.77 6.26
C VAL A 30 -3.61 -10.10 5.64
N ASN A 31 -2.48 -10.13 4.91
CA ASN A 31 -2.02 -11.34 4.22
C ASN A 31 -1.54 -12.42 5.21
N ASN A 32 -1.12 -12.04 6.42
CA ASN A 32 -0.68 -12.98 7.45
C ASN A 32 -1.81 -13.52 8.35
N ASP A 33 -3.03 -12.95 8.27
CA ASP A 33 -4.19 -13.49 8.97
C ASP A 33 -5.00 -14.44 8.05
N PRO A 34 -4.92 -15.77 8.27
CA PRO A 34 -5.63 -16.74 7.45
C PRO A 34 -7.16 -16.65 7.56
N ASN A 35 -7.70 -15.85 8.50
CA ASN A 35 -9.14 -15.65 8.65
C ASN A 35 -9.68 -14.50 7.78
N ILE A 36 -8.83 -13.67 7.18
CA ILE A 36 -9.28 -12.50 6.40
C ILE A 36 -9.44 -12.86 4.91
N LEU A 37 -8.38 -13.41 4.30
CA LEU A 37 -8.36 -13.80 2.88
C LEU A 37 -7.61 -15.14 2.69
N PRO A 38 -8.18 -16.28 3.13
CA PRO A 38 -7.48 -17.57 3.17
C PRO A 38 -6.96 -18.07 1.80
N GLU A 39 -7.59 -17.64 0.70
CA GLU A 39 -7.26 -18.09 -0.66
C GLU A 39 -6.71 -16.95 -1.54
N TYR A 40 -6.50 -15.77 -0.97
CA TYR A 40 -6.09 -14.59 -1.73
C TYR A 40 -4.99 -13.82 -1.01
N GLU A 41 -3.99 -13.40 -1.77
CA GLU A 41 -2.98 -12.46 -1.31
C GLU A 41 -3.23 -11.09 -1.94
N LEU A 42 -3.19 -10.03 -1.13
CA LEU A 42 -3.20 -8.65 -1.62
C LEU A 42 -1.79 -8.24 -2.04
N MET A 43 -1.68 -7.71 -3.25
CA MET A 43 -0.45 -7.12 -3.78
C MET A 43 -0.70 -5.69 -4.26
N MET A 44 0.30 -4.84 -4.14
CA MET A 44 0.21 -3.44 -4.56
C MET A 44 1.29 -3.08 -5.56
N THR A 45 0.89 -2.40 -6.64
CA THR A 45 1.81 -1.62 -7.48
C THR A 45 1.75 -0.17 -7.04
N MET A 46 2.90 0.40 -6.70
CA MET A 46 3.02 1.78 -6.24
C MET A 46 3.51 2.69 -7.37
N HIS A 47 2.90 3.87 -7.47
CA HIS A 47 3.37 4.98 -8.29
C HIS A 47 3.49 6.26 -7.46
N ASP A 48 4.63 6.93 -7.59
CA ASP A 48 4.74 8.32 -7.16
C ASP A 48 3.99 9.21 -8.16
N THR A 49 3.16 10.11 -7.65
CA THR A 49 2.32 11.00 -8.47
C THR A 49 3.01 12.29 -8.88
N GLN A 50 4.21 12.54 -8.37
CA GLN A 50 4.97 13.77 -8.59
C GLN A 50 6.20 13.58 -9.49
N VAL A 51 6.30 12.44 -10.18
CA VAL A 51 7.39 12.06 -11.11
C VAL A 51 6.89 11.72 -12.51
#